data_AF-A0ABD5URC3-F1
#
_entry.id   AF-A0ABD5URC3-F1
#
_cell.length_a   1.000
_cell.length_b   1.000
_cell.length_c   1.000
_cell.angle_alpha   90.00
_cell.angle_beta   90.00
_cell.angle_gamma   90.00
#
_symmetry.space_group_name_H-M   'P 1'
#
loop_
_entity.id
_entity.type
_entity.pdbx_description
1 polymer ?
#
loop_
_entity_poly.entity_id
_entity_poly.type
_entity_poly.pdbx_seq_one_letter_code
_entity_poly.pdbx_strand_id
1 'polypeptide(L)'
;MSAQLFPSVESHIIDANLFIRFERHDTVNLLERAVTERDVVLLLPTRVYEELTPESYPHGTPPIEDAIEAGWVQLLEEVDYSNPVVSATMDMVRQYIAAATDRPEHTIEQADAEVGGAAATLLEQGQTESIAIYTNDLPAFRGIERALSQHGYEDPVQLVKAFDFVKSVENRYQFSG
;
A
#
# COMPACT_ATOMS: atom_id res chain seq x y z
N MET A 1 -27.45 4.24 0.86
CA MET A 1 -26.53 3.25 1.44
C MET A 1 -25.17 3.90 1.52
N SER A 2 -24.58 4.01 2.70
CA SER A 2 -23.24 4.57 2.82
C SER A 2 -22.29 3.59 2.12
N ALA A 3 -21.59 4.02 1.07
CA ALA A 3 -20.57 3.19 0.44
C ALA A 3 -19.56 2.76 1.51
N GLN A 4 -19.25 1.46 1.55
CA GLN A 4 -18.24 0.92 2.45
C GLN A 4 -16.89 1.57 2.08
N LEU A 5 -16.21 2.16 3.08
CA LEU A 5 -14.98 2.92 2.82
C LEU A 5 -13.78 2.02 2.56
N PHE A 6 -13.74 0.90 3.27
CA PHE A 6 -12.72 -0.13 3.18
C PHE A 6 -13.35 -1.38 2.57
N PRO A 7 -12.64 -2.09 1.67
CA PRO A 7 -13.07 -3.42 1.26
C PRO A 7 -13.09 -4.38 2.44
N SER A 8 -13.92 -5.43 2.36
CA SER A 8 -13.96 -6.49 3.36
C SER A 8 -12.81 -7.49 3.10
N VAL A 9 -11.63 -7.16 3.60
CA VAL A 9 -10.40 -7.97 3.51
C VAL A 9 -9.73 -8.04 4.89
N GLU A 10 -8.75 -8.91 5.05
CA GLU A 10 -8.05 -9.12 6.32
C GLU A 10 -6.84 -8.19 6.49
N SER A 11 -6.24 -7.72 5.39
CA SER A 11 -5.02 -6.92 5.44
C SER A 11 -5.05 -5.75 4.47
N HIS A 12 -4.38 -4.65 4.82
CA HIS A 12 -4.42 -3.39 4.08
C HIS A 12 -3.00 -2.87 3.85
N ILE A 13 -2.42 -3.10 2.67
CA ILE A 13 -1.06 -2.65 2.32
C ILE A 13 -1.13 -1.30 1.60
N ILE A 14 -0.29 -0.36 2.01
CA ILE A 14 -0.26 0.99 1.46
C ILE A 14 0.98 1.26 0.60
N ASP A 15 0.78 2.02 -0.48
CA ASP A 15 1.82 2.73 -1.23
C ASP A 15 1.99 4.14 -0.63
N ALA A 16 3.18 4.74 -0.79
CA ALA A 16 3.54 6.07 -0.32
C ALA A 16 2.56 7.14 -0.82
N ASN A 17 2.05 6.98 -2.05
CA ASN A 17 1.11 7.91 -2.65
C ASN A 17 -0.19 8.10 -1.84
N LEU A 18 -0.62 7.10 -1.07
CA LEU A 18 -1.77 7.24 -0.18
C LEU A 18 -1.46 8.29 0.90
N PHE A 19 -0.34 8.13 1.59
CA PHE A 19 0.02 8.94 2.75
C PHE A 19 0.42 10.36 2.34
N ILE A 20 1.23 10.48 1.27
CA ILE A 20 1.63 11.78 0.68
C ILE A 20 0.41 12.63 0.33
N ARG A 21 -0.71 12.02 -0.08
CA ARG A 21 -1.93 12.76 -0.42
C ARG A 21 -2.61 13.35 0.80
N PHE A 22 -2.80 12.56 1.86
CA PHE A 22 -3.36 13.07 3.12
C PHE A 22 -2.46 14.14 3.74
N GLU A 23 -1.14 13.97 3.69
CA GLU A 23 -0.19 14.98 4.14
C GLU A 23 -0.32 16.29 3.35
N ARG A 24 -0.33 16.23 2.01
CA ARG A 24 -0.48 17.41 1.15
C ARG A 24 -1.78 18.16 1.35
N HIS A 25 -2.83 17.47 1.81
CA HIS A 25 -4.13 18.06 2.08
C HIS A 25 -4.28 18.51 3.53
N ASP A 26 -3.28 18.25 4.40
CA ASP A 26 -3.35 18.48 5.85
C ASP A 26 -4.52 17.73 6.51
N THR A 27 -4.75 16.48 6.08
CA THR A 27 -5.90 15.64 6.47
C THR A 27 -5.51 14.26 7.02
N VAL A 28 -4.26 14.07 7.46
CA VAL A 28 -3.77 12.80 8.05
C VAL A 28 -4.63 12.35 9.25
N ASN A 29 -5.08 13.29 10.08
CA ASN A 29 -5.99 13.02 11.20
C ASN A 29 -7.35 12.42 10.76
N LEU A 30 -7.82 12.71 9.53
CA LEU A 30 -9.03 12.10 8.98
C LEU A 30 -8.78 10.65 8.56
N LEU A 31 -7.58 10.35 8.06
CA LEU A 31 -7.17 8.97 7.78
C LEU A 31 -7.10 8.16 9.07
N GLU A 32 -6.41 8.67 10.10
CA GLU A 32 -6.33 8.06 11.43
C GLU A 32 -7.74 7.73 11.94
N ARG A 33 -8.63 8.73 12.00
CA ARG A 33 -10.02 8.52 12.42
C ARG A 33 -10.71 7.44 11.60
N ALA A 34 -10.53 7.43 10.29
CA ALA A 34 -11.20 6.48 9.40
C ALA A 34 -10.75 5.02 9.62
N VAL A 35 -9.46 4.79 9.91
CA VAL A 35 -8.91 3.46 10.18
C VAL A 35 -9.22 3.01 11.60
N THR A 36 -9.08 3.89 12.61
CA THR A 36 -9.35 3.56 14.01
C THR A 36 -10.82 3.26 14.27
N GLU A 37 -11.76 4.01 13.67
CA GLU A 37 -13.21 3.73 13.79
C GLU A 37 -13.61 2.35 13.22
N ARG A 38 -12.77 1.74 12.39
CA ARG A 38 -13.03 0.45 11.73
C ARG A 38 -12.07 -0.65 12.16
N ASP A 39 -11.22 -0.39 13.15
CA ASP A 39 -10.22 -1.34 13.64
C ASP A 39 -9.30 -1.86 12.49
N VAL A 40 -8.94 -0.96 11.57
CA VAL A 40 -8.02 -1.25 10.46
C VAL A 40 -6.62 -0.79 10.84
N VAL A 41 -5.63 -1.67 10.64
CA VAL A 41 -4.21 -1.32 10.68
C VAL A 41 -3.67 -1.31 9.26
N LEU A 42 -3.01 -0.21 8.87
CA LEU A 42 -2.36 -0.09 7.57
C LEU A 42 -0.95 -0.70 7.65
N LEU A 43 -0.67 -1.64 6.76
CA LEU A 43 0.61 -2.31 6.64
C LEU A 43 1.51 -1.52 5.68
N LEU A 44 2.68 -1.13 6.17
CA LEU A 44 3.64 -0.27 5.48
C LEU A 44 4.89 -1.09 5.11
N PRO A 45 5.14 -1.34 3.82
CA PRO A 45 6.40 -1.94 3.36
C PRO A 45 7.62 -1.06 3.65
N THR A 46 8.80 -1.66 3.84
CA THR A 46 10.02 -0.95 4.27
C THR A 46 10.50 0.11 3.26
N ARG A 47 10.49 -0.17 1.96
CA ARG A 47 10.81 0.78 0.89
C ARG A 47 9.79 1.90 0.79
N VAL A 48 8.52 1.60 1.06
CA VAL A 48 7.48 2.64 1.12
C VAL A 48 7.72 3.58 2.31
N TYR A 49 8.13 3.04 3.46
CA TYR A 49 8.56 3.85 4.60
C TYR A 49 9.74 4.75 4.24
N GLU A 50 10.78 4.20 3.60
CA GLU A 50 11.97 4.98 3.17
C GLU A 50 11.59 6.17 2.26
N GLU A 51 10.59 6.01 1.38
CA GLU A 51 10.09 7.10 0.54
C GLU A 51 9.33 8.18 1.33
N LEU A 52 8.64 7.79 2.40
CA LEU A 52 7.92 8.71 3.28
C LEU A 52 8.84 9.41 4.28
N THR A 53 10.03 8.85 4.54
CA THR A 53 11.03 9.39 5.47
C THR A 53 12.38 9.71 4.80
N PRO A 54 12.43 10.56 3.76
CA PRO A 54 13.69 10.92 3.11
C PRO A 54 14.60 11.69 4.08
N GLU A 55 15.93 11.51 3.94
CA GLU A 55 16.94 12.14 4.82
C GLU A 55 16.77 13.67 4.95
N SER A 56 16.33 14.32 3.87
CA SER A 56 16.06 15.76 3.84
C SER A 56 14.55 16.05 3.92
N TYR A 57 13.85 15.46 4.89
CA TYR A 57 12.43 15.74 5.06
C TYR A 57 12.22 17.24 5.39
N PRO A 58 11.35 17.96 4.65
CA PRO A 58 11.35 19.43 4.71
C PRO A 58 10.89 20.01 6.05
N HIS A 59 10.08 19.27 6.81
CA HIS A 59 9.31 19.81 7.93
C HIS A 59 9.21 18.81 9.08
N GLY A 60 10.00 19.00 10.15
CA GLY A 60 9.84 18.25 11.40
C GLY A 60 9.92 16.73 11.23
N THR A 61 9.16 16.00 12.05
CA THR A 61 9.02 14.54 11.95
C THR A 61 7.97 14.21 10.87
N PRO A 62 8.26 13.28 9.93
CA PRO A 62 7.27 12.80 8.97
C PRO A 62 6.02 12.27 9.69
N PRO A 63 4.78 12.62 9.27
CA PRO A 63 3.58 12.19 9.98
C PRO A 63 3.37 10.67 10.00
N ILE A 64 4.08 9.92 9.15
CA ILE A 64 4.08 8.45 9.16
C ILE A 64 4.69 7.88 10.45
N GLU A 65 5.65 8.58 11.06
CA GLU A 65 6.28 8.18 12.33
C GLU A 65 5.27 8.23 13.47
N ASP A 66 4.52 9.34 13.57
CA ASP A 66 3.45 9.51 14.56
C ASP A 66 2.36 8.44 14.35
N ALA A 67 2.08 8.06 13.10
CA ALA A 67 1.11 7.02 12.76
C ALA A 67 1.56 5.61 13.20
N ILE A 68 2.85 5.32 13.10
CA ILE A 68 3.47 4.09 13.59
C ILE A 68 3.47 4.07 15.12
N GLU A 69 3.85 5.17 15.77
CA GLU A 69 3.85 5.28 17.24
C GLU A 69 2.44 5.12 17.82
N ALA A 70 1.43 5.69 17.15
CA ALA A 70 0.02 5.55 17.51
C ALA A 70 -0.56 4.16 17.21
N GLY A 71 0.13 3.31 16.45
CA GLY A 71 -0.21 1.91 16.22
C GLY A 71 -1.29 1.65 15.18
N TRP A 72 -1.74 2.66 14.42
CA TRP A 72 -2.69 2.46 13.31
C TRP A 72 -1.98 2.27 11.96
N VAL A 73 -0.67 2.45 11.92
CA VAL A 73 0.23 1.97 10.87
C VAL A 73 1.20 0.96 11.47
N GLN A 74 1.46 -0.13 10.78
CA GLN A 74 2.46 -1.13 11.14
C GLN A 74 3.52 -1.24 10.04
N LEU A 75 4.77 -0.93 10.38
CA LEU A 75 5.92 -1.21 9.53
C LEU A 75 6.13 -2.73 9.42
N LEU A 76 6.19 -3.22 8.19
CA LEU A 76 6.49 -4.62 7.90
C LEU A 76 8.00 -4.89 7.94
N GLU A 77 8.35 -6.16 8.14
CA GLU A 77 9.71 -6.64 7.93
C GLU A 77 10.08 -6.56 6.44
N GLU A 78 11.38 -6.42 6.16
CA GLU A 78 11.90 -6.40 4.79
C GLU A 78 11.55 -7.70 4.07
N VAL A 79 11.13 -7.60 2.81
CA VAL A 79 10.75 -8.75 1.99
C VAL A 79 11.95 -9.65 1.71
N ASP A 80 11.79 -10.96 1.90
CA ASP A 80 12.84 -11.92 1.56
C ASP A 80 12.86 -12.21 0.05
N TYR A 81 13.71 -11.49 -0.68
CA TYR A 81 13.89 -11.70 -2.12
C TYR A 81 14.40 -13.11 -2.48
N SER A 82 14.93 -13.90 -1.53
CA SER A 82 15.31 -15.28 -1.80
C SER A 82 14.11 -16.23 -1.92
N ASN A 83 12.93 -15.81 -1.43
CA ASN A 83 11.68 -16.54 -1.65
C ASN A 83 11.27 -16.45 -3.14
N PRO A 84 11.06 -17.60 -3.83
CA PRO A 84 10.71 -17.62 -5.25
C PRO A 84 9.41 -16.91 -5.61
N VAL A 85 8.39 -16.96 -4.73
CA VAL A 85 7.09 -16.31 -4.96
C VAL A 85 7.22 -14.81 -4.79
N VAL A 86 7.97 -14.36 -3.77
CA VAL A 86 8.26 -12.94 -3.54
C VAL A 86 9.05 -12.35 -4.70
N SER A 87 10.18 -12.96 -5.07
CA SER A 87 11.01 -12.48 -6.20
C SER A 87 10.25 -12.47 -7.52
N ALA A 88 9.53 -13.55 -7.87
CA ALA A 88 8.72 -13.60 -9.08
C ALA A 88 7.63 -12.52 -9.10
N THR A 89 7.01 -12.23 -7.95
CA THR A 89 6.02 -11.16 -7.83
C THR A 89 6.64 -9.79 -8.07
N MET A 90 7.77 -9.50 -7.42
CA MET A 90 8.48 -8.24 -7.59
C MET A 90 8.98 -8.04 -9.04
N ASP A 91 9.49 -9.11 -9.67
CA ASP A 91 9.91 -9.09 -11.07
C ASP A 91 8.73 -8.85 -12.03
N MET A 92 7.59 -9.48 -11.79
CA MET A 92 6.37 -9.27 -12.59
C MET A 92 5.87 -7.83 -12.49
N VAL A 93 5.89 -7.25 -11.28
CA VAL A 93 5.52 -5.84 -11.06
C VAL A 93 6.42 -4.92 -11.88
N ARG A 94 7.74 -5.09 -11.80
CA ARG A 94 8.70 -4.30 -12.60
C ARG A 94 8.44 -4.42 -14.10
N GLN A 95 8.21 -5.63 -14.60
CA GLN A 95 7.89 -5.88 -16.01
C GLN A 95 6.62 -5.15 -16.46
N TYR A 96 5.55 -5.20 -15.66
CA TYR A 96 4.28 -4.53 -15.98
C TYR A 96 4.43 -3.01 -16.01
N ILE A 97 5.13 -2.42 -15.04
CA ILE A 97 5.36 -0.97 -15.01
C ILE A 97 6.24 -0.56 -16.19
N ALA A 98 7.32 -1.28 -16.46
CA ALA A 98 8.22 -1.01 -17.59
C ALA A 98 7.46 -1.04 -18.93
N ALA A 99 6.63 -2.07 -19.15
CA ALA A 99 5.82 -2.20 -20.35
C ALA A 99 4.78 -1.08 -20.51
N ALA A 100 4.22 -0.57 -19.41
CA ALA A 100 3.21 0.49 -19.44
C ALA A 100 3.80 1.90 -19.55
N THR A 101 5.04 2.11 -19.09
CA THR A 101 5.68 3.43 -19.02
C THR A 101 6.73 3.67 -20.10
N ASP A 102 7.06 2.64 -20.91
CA ASP A 102 8.18 2.65 -21.87
C ASP A 102 9.53 3.01 -21.20
N ARG A 103 9.62 2.74 -19.88
CA ARG A 103 10.81 2.93 -19.06
C ARG A 103 11.48 1.58 -18.81
N PRO A 104 12.82 1.51 -18.75
CA PRO A 104 13.50 0.27 -18.39
C PRO A 104 13.17 -0.18 -16.97
N GLU A 105 13.10 -1.51 -16.74
CA GLU A 105 12.81 -2.11 -15.43
C GLU A 105 13.76 -1.63 -14.31
N HIS A 106 15.04 -1.38 -14.63
CA HIS A 106 16.04 -0.90 -13.66
C HIS A 106 15.81 0.56 -13.22
N THR A 107 14.84 1.26 -13.82
CA THR A 107 14.44 2.62 -13.44
C THR A 107 13.11 2.65 -12.70
N ILE A 108 12.49 1.49 -12.48
CA ILE A 108 11.25 1.37 -11.72
C ILE A 108 11.56 1.50 -10.23
N GLU A 109 10.70 2.24 -9.52
CA GLU A 109 10.86 2.53 -8.11
C GLU A 109 10.78 1.24 -7.29
N GLN A 110 11.68 1.07 -6.32
CA GLN A 110 11.79 -0.18 -5.57
C GLN A 110 10.57 -0.42 -4.67
N ALA A 111 9.92 0.66 -4.22
CA ALA A 111 8.73 0.57 -3.37
C ALA A 111 7.55 -0.08 -4.10
N ASP A 112 7.30 0.25 -5.37
CA ASP A 112 6.21 -0.35 -6.15
C ASP A 112 6.33 -1.88 -6.22
N ALA A 113 7.53 -2.37 -6.49
CA ALA A 113 7.81 -3.79 -6.51
C ALA A 113 7.66 -4.42 -5.12
N GLU A 114 8.16 -3.74 -4.08
CA GLU A 114 8.08 -4.24 -2.71
C GLU A 114 6.64 -4.35 -2.20
N VAL A 115 5.72 -3.46 -2.59
CA VAL A 115 4.28 -3.62 -2.28
C VAL A 115 3.77 -4.99 -2.73
N GLY A 116 4.19 -5.46 -3.92
CA GLY A 116 3.89 -6.81 -4.40
C GLY A 116 4.59 -7.91 -3.61
N GLY A 117 5.88 -7.72 -3.29
CA GLY A 117 6.65 -8.65 -2.48
C GLY A 117 6.09 -8.83 -1.06
N ALA A 118 5.61 -7.75 -0.45
CA ALA A 118 4.95 -7.76 0.86
C ALA A 118 3.65 -8.55 0.79
N ALA A 119 2.81 -8.33 -0.23
CA ALA A 119 1.60 -9.10 -0.42
C ALA A 119 1.88 -10.61 -0.56
N ALA A 120 2.86 -10.98 -1.39
CA ALA A 120 3.31 -12.37 -1.53
C ALA A 120 3.81 -12.96 -0.20
N THR A 121 4.56 -12.19 0.58
CA THR A 121 5.11 -12.62 1.87
C THR A 121 3.99 -12.95 2.87
N LEU A 122 3.00 -12.06 3.03
CA LEU A 122 1.90 -12.27 3.96
C LEU A 122 1.07 -13.52 3.59
N LEU A 123 0.84 -13.73 2.29
CA LEU A 123 0.10 -14.89 1.78
C LEU A 123 0.87 -16.20 1.98
N GLU A 124 2.17 -16.24 1.63
CA GLU A 124 3.03 -17.43 1.79
C GLU A 124 3.18 -17.84 3.26
N GLN A 125 3.18 -16.87 4.17
CA GLN A 125 3.26 -17.12 5.61
C GLN A 125 1.91 -17.50 6.24
N GLY A 126 0.81 -17.46 5.47
CA GLY A 126 -0.54 -17.71 5.98
C GLY A 126 -1.00 -16.68 7.00
N GLN A 127 -0.47 -15.45 6.94
CA GLN A 127 -0.85 -14.36 7.84
C GLN A 127 -2.16 -13.69 7.43
N THR A 128 -2.57 -13.87 6.17
CA THR A 128 -3.77 -13.29 5.59
C THR A 128 -4.24 -14.14 4.41
N GLU A 129 -5.54 -14.16 4.15
CA GLU A 129 -6.14 -14.76 2.96
C GLU A 129 -6.60 -13.71 1.93
N SER A 130 -6.70 -12.43 2.32
CA SER A 130 -7.19 -11.36 1.45
C SER A 130 -6.59 -10.00 1.79
N ILE A 131 -6.16 -9.27 0.76
CA ILE A 131 -5.39 -8.04 0.89
C ILE A 131 -6.03 -6.92 0.07
N ALA A 132 -6.16 -5.73 0.64
CA ALA A 132 -6.39 -4.51 -0.09
C ALA A 132 -5.08 -3.78 -0.34
N ILE A 133 -4.84 -3.39 -1.58
CA ILE A 133 -3.65 -2.63 -1.98
C ILE A 133 -4.07 -1.21 -2.34
N TYR A 134 -3.56 -0.25 -1.57
CA TYR A 134 -3.90 1.17 -1.72
C TYR A 134 -2.90 1.86 -2.63
N THR A 135 -3.14 1.85 -3.93
CA THR A 135 -2.27 2.47 -4.93
C THR A 135 -3.07 3.13 -6.05
N ASN A 136 -2.42 4.04 -6.79
CA ASN A 136 -2.93 4.56 -8.04
C ASN A 136 -2.19 4.02 -9.27
N ASP A 137 -1.11 3.26 -9.07
CA ASP A 137 -0.36 2.62 -10.15
C ASP A 137 -1.05 1.33 -10.59
N LEU A 138 -1.85 1.44 -11.66
CA LEU A 138 -2.57 0.30 -12.23
C LEU A 138 -1.64 -0.76 -12.85
N PRO A 139 -0.57 -0.39 -13.59
CA PRO A 139 0.44 -1.36 -14.01
C PRO A 139 1.01 -2.18 -12.85
N ALA A 140 1.41 -1.53 -11.75
CA ALA A 140 1.95 -2.21 -10.57
C ALA A 140 0.95 -3.21 -10.00
N PHE A 141 -0.28 -2.75 -9.72
CA PHE A 141 -1.34 -3.62 -9.20
C PHE A 141 -1.61 -4.83 -10.10
N ARG A 142 -1.66 -4.63 -11.42
CA ARG A 142 -1.86 -5.74 -12.38
C ARG A 142 -0.70 -6.73 -12.38
N GLY A 143 0.53 -6.26 -12.18
CA GLY A 143 1.70 -7.12 -12.01
C GLY A 143 1.56 -8.01 -10.78
N ILE A 144 1.11 -7.45 -9.65
CA ILE A 144 0.84 -8.19 -8.40
C ILE A 144 -0.23 -9.25 -8.64
N GLU A 145 -1.40 -8.85 -9.13
CA GLU A 145 -2.53 -9.74 -9.42
C GLU A 145 -2.10 -10.89 -10.35
N ARG A 146 -1.37 -10.56 -11.41
CA ARG A 146 -0.90 -11.56 -12.37
C ARG A 146 0.06 -12.56 -11.74
N ALA A 147 1.04 -12.10 -10.98
CA ALA A 147 2.04 -12.95 -10.35
C ALA A 147 1.39 -13.90 -9.33
N LEU A 148 0.58 -13.38 -8.41
CA LEU A 148 -0.06 -14.19 -7.38
C LEU A 148 -0.98 -15.25 -8.01
N SER A 149 -1.72 -14.89 -9.06
CA SER A 149 -2.53 -15.85 -9.83
C SER A 149 -1.68 -16.97 -10.47
N GLN A 150 -0.47 -16.68 -10.98
CA GLN A 150 0.44 -17.70 -11.51
C GLN A 150 0.93 -18.68 -10.43
N HIS A 151 0.95 -18.25 -9.17
CA HIS A 151 1.32 -19.06 -8.02
C HIS A 151 0.13 -19.76 -7.34
N GLY A 152 -1.06 -19.68 -7.94
CA GLY A 152 -2.25 -20.43 -7.49
C GLY A 152 -3.09 -19.71 -6.44
N TYR A 153 -2.80 -18.44 -6.15
CA TYR A 153 -3.67 -17.62 -5.31
C TYR A 153 -4.86 -17.12 -6.14
N GLU A 154 -6.08 -17.46 -5.72
CA GLU A 154 -7.33 -17.07 -6.38
C GLU A 154 -7.87 -15.77 -5.76
N ASP A 155 -7.88 -14.69 -6.54
CA ASP A 155 -8.36 -13.34 -6.15
C ASP A 155 -7.87 -12.83 -4.77
N PRO A 156 -6.57 -12.98 -4.42
CA PRO A 156 -6.08 -12.65 -3.08
C PRO A 156 -5.99 -11.13 -2.82
N VAL A 157 -6.05 -10.30 -3.87
CA VAL A 157 -5.81 -8.86 -3.79
C VAL A 157 -6.96 -8.06 -4.37
N GLN A 158 -7.30 -6.95 -3.71
CA GLN A 158 -8.29 -5.97 -4.17
C GLN A 158 -7.63 -4.59 -4.32
N LEU A 159 -7.86 -3.94 -5.46
CA LEU A 159 -7.38 -2.59 -5.69
C LEU A 159 -8.25 -1.57 -4.93
N VAL A 160 -7.60 -0.76 -4.10
CA VAL A 160 -8.16 0.49 -3.59
C VAL A 160 -7.43 1.65 -4.24
N LYS A 161 -8.10 2.40 -5.11
CA LYS A 161 -7.51 3.60 -5.73
C LYS A 161 -7.28 4.66 -4.65
N ALA A 162 -6.03 4.88 -4.27
CA ALA A 162 -5.67 5.77 -3.16
C ALA A 162 -6.31 7.17 -3.28
N PHE A 163 -6.34 7.76 -4.47
CA PHE A 163 -6.90 9.10 -4.69
C PHE A 163 -8.43 9.16 -4.52
N ASP A 164 -9.14 8.08 -4.90
CA ASP A 164 -10.59 8.00 -4.72
C ASP A 164 -10.92 7.72 -3.25
N PHE A 165 -10.08 6.93 -2.58
CA PHE A 165 -10.18 6.67 -1.15
C PHE A 165 -9.96 7.93 -0.32
N VAL A 166 -8.91 8.72 -0.59
CA VAL A 166 -8.65 10.02 0.06
C VAL A 166 -9.88 10.92 -0.02
N LYS A 167 -10.42 11.13 -1.23
CA LYS A 167 -11.64 11.92 -1.42
C LYS A 167 -12.82 11.38 -0.62
N SER A 168 -12.95 10.06 -0.53
CA SER A 168 -14.04 9.41 0.19
C SER A 168 -13.92 9.58 1.71
N VAL A 169 -12.69 9.52 2.25
CA VAL A 169 -12.40 9.82 3.66
C VAL A 169 -12.69 11.28 3.95
N GLU A 170 -12.15 12.21 3.17
CA GLU A 170 -12.33 13.64 3.35
C GLU A 170 -13.82 14.02 3.29
N ASN A 171 -14.54 13.59 2.26
CA ASN A 171 -15.97 13.86 2.14
C ASN A 171 -16.80 13.30 3.31
N ARG A 172 -16.38 12.17 3.90
CA ARG A 172 -17.09 11.55 5.02
C ARG A 172 -16.78 12.22 6.35
N TYR A 173 -15.55 12.68 6.57
CA TYR A 173 -15.08 13.09 7.89
C TYR A 173 -14.83 14.59 8.05
N GLN A 174 -14.57 15.33 6.97
CA GLN A 174 -14.20 16.75 7.03
C GLN A 174 -15.31 17.65 7.59
N PHE A 175 -16.58 17.24 7.48
CA PHE A 175 -17.74 17.98 8.03
C PHE A 175 -18.47 17.23 9.15
N SER A 176 -17.93 16.09 9.59
CA SER A 176 -18.52 15.28 10.65
C SER A 176 -17.89 15.67 11.99
N GLY A 177 -18.17 16.90 12.43
CA GLY A 177 -17.83 17.45 13.74
C GLY A 177 -18.83 17.07 14.82
#